data_AF-A0A917N121-F1
#
_entry.id   AF-A0A917N121-F1
#
_cell.length_a   1.000
_cell.length_b   1.000
_cell.length_c   1.000
_cell.angle_alpha   90.00
_cell.angle_beta   90.00
_cell.angle_gamma   90.00
#
_symmetry.space_group_name_H-M   'P 1'
#
loop_
_entity.id
_entity.type
_entity.pdbx_description
1 polymer ?
#
loop_
_entity_poly.entity_id
_entity_poly.type
_entity_poly.pdbx_seq_one_letter_code
_entity_poly.pdbx_strand_id
1 'polypeptide(L)'
;MAKEKKNRTKDADNIKKNTGSKDTLFPNGYGQNDNLSSSNEEPNGSFLTPRVKNINLSSGGLTFAKPLYIQIAAENIYSVFSKALILPYAYLGDKVFPDVQSIYRNGLIISNGIIDPVSNILLLEIRLTKDEEARVQINDAVGIIDFPLPISRIKKIYTVSAAVKNEIYKTAIANDGGIIPEKLIEIIPKSLKTVTLPKIVLAETTLELDSINLYDKVLGAFAYLGNYNLLLAKRTNILKTLSDHFLFALQALTKDNAFEIIVNERATNFYRQLFGVKAGESAIFSWLIERLISGENFHDEDVAKFANLLADNVINKDFLHEVRSTLTALNKSLERKTAIRNIPALNDSDKFYLYLFAILRQYGSLNSEDRSISRADLPDLIHLPYAEYTFACLGFFYGYTALRNYEERQVIEDEVFQFFVNGEKRQAIKFKLEDKFDLNVIETIYQFTFNKQISKSPLDYLPNPCASQSLQRRLSNDNVNAGYSQSTIQVLDRFIYNIKRKTLTEQIDEKLAKLGSEIPGLFTEIGLFCHRKNLPWSFGNINALISNPKEMIKYFVSFKKVDLVEAINTGKIDSKEALKALTSGLDNNEL
;
A
#
# COMPACT_ATOMS: atom_id res chain seq x y z
N MET A 1 80.11 -7.97 4.68
CA MET A 1 79.66 -6.71 5.32
C MET A 1 78.45 -7.07 6.18
N ALA A 2 78.66 -7.59 7.41
CA ALA A 2 78.80 -6.82 8.65
C ALA A 2 77.55 -5.93 8.89
N LYS A 3 76.60 -6.41 9.72
CA LYS A 3 76.39 -6.01 11.15
C LYS A 3 75.56 -4.71 11.22
N GLU A 4 74.66 -4.43 12.16
CA GLU A 4 74.26 -4.95 13.48
C GLU A 4 72.87 -4.29 13.75
N LYS A 5 71.81 -5.01 14.16
CA LYS A 5 71.46 -5.51 15.51
C LYS A 5 71.04 -4.43 16.52
N LYS A 6 69.93 -4.78 17.20
CA LYS A 6 69.63 -4.62 18.66
C LYS A 6 69.16 -3.23 19.11
N ASN A 7 68.28 -3.06 20.10
CA ASN A 7 67.77 -3.93 21.16
C ASN A 7 66.58 -3.20 21.85
N ARG A 8 65.46 -3.87 22.17
CA ARG A 8 65.11 -4.52 23.47
C ARG A 8 64.63 -3.56 24.59
N THR A 9 63.36 -3.72 25.00
CA THR A 9 62.87 -4.20 26.34
C THR A 9 62.94 -3.14 27.46
N LYS A 10 62.08 -3.07 28.49
CA LYS A 10 61.24 -4.05 29.20
C LYS A 10 60.45 -3.32 30.31
N ASP A 11 59.61 -4.10 31.01
CA ASP A 11 59.05 -3.92 32.36
C ASP A 11 57.63 -3.30 32.41
N ALA A 12 56.55 -4.04 32.72
CA ALA A 12 56.18 -4.76 33.97
C ALA A 12 55.88 -3.75 35.11
N ASP A 13 54.83 -3.81 35.93
CA ASP A 13 53.94 -4.90 36.34
C ASP A 13 52.76 -4.31 37.17
N ASN A 14 51.62 -5.02 37.19
CA ASN A 14 50.61 -5.14 38.26
C ASN A 14 49.81 -3.93 38.84
N ILE A 15 48.46 -4.07 38.90
CA ILE A 15 47.67 -4.42 40.12
C ILE A 15 46.15 -4.57 39.80
N LYS A 16 45.69 -5.81 40.02
CA LYS A 16 44.39 -6.38 40.47
C LYS A 16 43.09 -5.56 40.64
N LYS A 17 42.02 -6.20 40.14
CA LYS A 17 40.69 -6.56 40.75
C LYS A 17 39.56 -5.52 40.93
N ASN A 18 38.44 -5.77 40.25
CA ASN A 18 37.07 -5.95 40.80
C ASN A 18 36.10 -6.28 39.63
N THR A 19 35.65 -7.52 39.43
CA THR A 19 34.42 -8.20 39.93
C THR A 19 33.08 -7.51 39.63
N GLY A 20 32.24 -8.19 38.84
CA GLY A 20 30.80 -7.94 38.64
C GLY A 20 30.39 -8.23 37.19
N SER A 21 30.09 -9.49 36.82
CA SER A 21 28.81 -10.21 36.98
C SER A 21 27.90 -10.12 35.73
N LYS A 22 27.66 -11.31 35.14
CA LYS A 22 26.48 -11.80 34.38
C LYS A 22 26.33 -11.34 32.92
N ASP A 23 26.56 -12.22 31.94
CA ASP A 23 25.68 -13.31 31.43
C ASP A 23 24.52 -12.73 30.61
N THR A 24 24.12 -13.20 29.41
CA THR A 24 24.55 -14.19 28.41
C THR A 24 23.67 -13.88 27.18
N LEU A 25 24.25 -13.56 26.03
CA LEU A 25 24.32 -14.39 24.82
C LEU A 25 23.09 -15.31 24.54
N PHE A 26 22.44 -14.99 23.42
CA PHE A 26 21.56 -15.81 22.60
C PHE A 26 22.10 -17.24 22.36
N PRO A 27 21.20 -18.20 22.08
CA PRO A 27 21.51 -19.17 21.04
C PRO A 27 20.38 -19.34 20.00
N ASN A 28 20.82 -19.37 18.75
CA ASN A 28 20.18 -20.05 17.63
C ASN A 28 20.21 -21.58 17.85
N GLY A 29 19.22 -22.28 17.30
CA GLY A 29 19.26 -23.74 17.17
C GLY A 29 18.10 -24.28 16.34
N TYR A 30 18.26 -24.27 15.01
CA TYR A 30 17.53 -25.16 14.11
C TYR A 30 18.20 -26.54 14.13
N GLY A 31 17.40 -27.59 14.21
CA GLY A 31 17.84 -28.98 13.99
C GLY A 31 16.68 -29.81 13.43
N GLN A 32 16.82 -30.23 12.17
CA GLN A 32 16.10 -31.37 11.60
C GLN A 32 16.74 -32.66 12.10
N ASN A 33 15.93 -33.68 12.39
CA ASN A 33 16.11 -35.04 11.85
C ASN A 33 14.93 -35.95 12.22
N ASP A 34 14.62 -36.81 11.25
CA ASP A 34 13.56 -37.80 11.21
C ASP A 34 13.77 -39.01 12.14
N ASN A 35 12.66 -39.73 12.33
CA ASN A 35 12.48 -41.18 12.44
C ASN A 35 12.08 -41.85 13.77
N LEU A 36 11.01 -42.65 13.63
CA LEU A 36 10.57 -43.83 14.39
C LEU A 36 10.10 -43.65 15.84
N SER A 37 8.81 -43.81 16.09
CA SER A 37 8.17 -45.12 16.37
C SER A 37 6.87 -44.98 17.17
N SER A 38 5.97 -45.90 16.87
CA SER A 38 4.66 -46.13 17.46
C SER A 38 4.70 -46.47 18.95
N SER A 39 3.83 -45.84 19.74
CA SER A 39 3.20 -46.51 20.88
C SER A 39 1.88 -45.81 21.22
N ASN A 40 0.79 -46.57 21.12
CA ASN A 40 -0.51 -46.28 21.67
C ASN A 40 -0.41 -46.11 23.19
N GLU A 41 -0.78 -44.95 23.72
CA GLU A 41 -1.26 -44.82 25.09
C GLU A 41 -2.41 -43.79 25.11
N GLU A 42 -3.63 -44.29 25.33
CA GLU A 42 -4.76 -43.48 25.77
C GLU A 42 -4.50 -42.98 27.19
N PRO A 43 -4.70 -41.69 27.50
CA PRO A 43 -4.89 -41.27 28.88
C PRO A 43 -6.40 -41.09 29.15
N ASN A 44 -6.95 -42.05 29.88
CA ASN A 44 -8.15 -41.86 30.70
C ASN A 44 -7.92 -40.70 31.68
N GLY A 45 -8.50 -39.54 31.36
CA GLY A 45 -8.52 -38.36 32.23
C GLY A 45 -9.95 -37.92 32.48
N SER A 46 -10.44 -38.19 33.69
CA SER A 46 -11.75 -37.75 34.18
C SER A 46 -11.85 -36.22 34.18
N PHE A 47 -12.73 -35.67 33.34
CA PHE A 47 -13.08 -34.26 33.39
C PHE A 47 -13.91 -33.96 34.64
N LEU A 48 -13.31 -33.23 35.58
CA LEU A 48 -14.02 -32.56 36.66
C LEU A 48 -14.92 -31.46 36.05
N THR A 49 -16.23 -31.68 36.09
CA THR A 49 -17.23 -30.67 35.73
C THR A 49 -17.18 -29.48 36.70
N PRO A 50 -17.03 -28.23 36.24
CA PRO A 50 -17.25 -27.08 37.09
C PRO A 50 -18.77 -26.87 37.29
N ARG A 51 -19.18 -26.62 38.54
CA ARG A 51 -20.54 -26.19 38.89
C ARG A 51 -20.86 -24.86 38.17
N VAL A 52 -21.67 -24.94 37.12
CA VAL A 52 -22.26 -23.78 36.46
C VAL A 52 -23.37 -23.22 37.36
N LYS A 53 -23.20 -21.96 37.80
CA LYS A 53 -24.27 -21.17 38.43
C LYS A 53 -25.37 -20.93 37.38
N ASN A 54 -26.63 -21.11 37.76
CA ASN A 54 -27.80 -20.86 36.91
C ASN A 54 -27.72 -19.46 36.27
N ILE A 55 -27.46 -19.42 34.97
CA ILE A 55 -27.55 -18.22 34.13
C ILE A 55 -28.96 -18.21 33.53
N ASN A 56 -29.65 -17.07 33.62
CA ASN A 56 -30.96 -16.87 33.01
C ASN A 56 -30.88 -17.06 31.49
N LEU A 57 -31.32 -18.22 31.02
CA LEU A 57 -31.46 -18.57 29.61
C LEU A 57 -32.69 -17.87 29.02
N SER A 58 -32.53 -17.08 27.96
CA SER A 58 -33.66 -16.56 27.20
C SER A 58 -33.92 -17.44 25.98
N SER A 59 -35.09 -18.08 25.93
CA SER A 59 -35.60 -18.95 24.85
C SER A 59 -36.06 -18.18 23.59
N GLY A 60 -35.41 -17.06 23.26
CA GLY A 60 -35.73 -16.30 22.05
C GLY A 60 -34.85 -16.76 20.89
N GLY A 61 -35.46 -17.20 19.80
CA GLY A 61 -34.75 -17.52 18.55
C GLY A 61 -33.98 -16.33 17.98
N LEU A 62 -33.04 -16.61 17.06
CA LEU A 62 -32.25 -15.59 16.38
C LEU A 62 -33.14 -14.56 15.68
N THR A 63 -32.80 -13.28 15.78
CA THR A 63 -33.46 -12.18 15.05
C THR A 63 -32.47 -11.17 14.49
N PHE A 64 -32.71 -10.73 13.26
CA PHE A 64 -31.92 -9.68 12.59
C PHE A 64 -32.23 -8.26 13.09
N ALA A 65 -33.27 -8.08 13.91
CA ALA A 65 -33.59 -6.79 14.54
C ALA A 65 -32.63 -6.44 15.70
N LYS A 66 -31.83 -7.40 16.16
CA LYS A 66 -30.82 -7.24 17.20
C LYS A 66 -29.42 -7.36 16.60
N PRO A 67 -28.38 -6.85 17.27
CA PRO A 67 -27.00 -7.05 16.84
C PRO A 67 -26.67 -8.54 16.66
N LEU A 68 -25.88 -8.84 15.62
CA LEU A 68 -25.40 -10.17 15.30
C LEU A 68 -23.91 -10.25 15.64
N TYR A 69 -23.50 -11.36 16.23
CA TYR A 69 -22.14 -11.59 16.68
C TYR A 69 -21.59 -12.90 16.10
N ILE A 70 -20.34 -12.84 15.62
CA ILE A 70 -19.50 -14.02 15.41
C ILE A 70 -18.55 -14.10 16.60
N GLN A 71 -18.57 -15.23 17.31
CA GLN A 71 -17.64 -15.48 18.41
C GLN A 71 -16.42 -16.27 17.90
N ILE A 72 -15.23 -15.75 18.14
CA ILE A 72 -13.95 -16.38 17.77
C ILE A 72 -12.96 -16.38 18.94
N ALA A 73 -11.94 -17.25 18.88
CA ALA A 73 -10.75 -17.11 19.73
C ALA A 73 -10.01 -15.80 19.42
N ALA A 74 -9.42 -15.16 20.44
CA ALA A 74 -8.72 -13.90 20.26
C ALA A 74 -7.58 -13.98 19.25
N GLU A 75 -6.90 -15.11 19.19
CA GLU A 75 -5.79 -15.38 18.30
C GLU A 75 -6.23 -15.52 16.82
N ASN A 76 -7.49 -15.90 16.57
CA ASN A 76 -8.01 -16.03 15.20
C ASN A 76 -8.29 -14.67 14.53
N ILE A 77 -8.27 -13.56 15.28
CA ILE A 77 -8.48 -12.21 14.73
C ILE A 77 -7.44 -11.85 13.67
N TYR A 78 -6.20 -12.34 13.82
CA TYR A 78 -5.11 -12.05 12.89
C TYR A 78 -5.37 -12.69 11.53
N SER A 79 -5.97 -13.88 11.49
CA SER A 79 -6.38 -14.53 10.24
C SER A 79 -7.47 -13.73 9.53
N VAL A 80 -8.40 -13.12 10.28
CA VAL A 80 -9.48 -12.28 9.73
C VAL A 80 -8.92 -11.02 9.06
N PHE A 81 -8.07 -10.28 9.79
CA PHE A 81 -7.55 -9.00 9.30
C PHE A 81 -6.39 -9.15 8.29
N SER A 82 -5.56 -10.19 8.42
CA SER A 82 -4.50 -10.45 7.44
C SER A 82 -5.04 -10.81 6.07
N LYS A 83 -6.19 -11.52 6.00
CA LYS A 83 -6.91 -11.91 4.78
C LYS A 83 -7.94 -10.89 4.31
N ALA A 84 -8.24 -9.88 5.14
CA ALA A 84 -9.38 -8.98 4.96
C ALA A 84 -10.73 -9.69 4.70
N LEU A 85 -10.91 -10.86 5.30
CA LEU A 85 -12.07 -11.73 5.09
C LEU A 85 -12.36 -12.55 6.36
N ILE A 86 -13.62 -12.65 6.75
CA ILE A 86 -14.11 -13.58 7.77
C ILE A 86 -14.46 -14.88 7.06
N LEU A 87 -13.68 -15.92 7.33
CA LEU A 87 -13.78 -17.23 6.71
C LEU A 87 -14.29 -18.28 7.71
N PRO A 88 -15.06 -19.29 7.26
CA PRO A 88 -15.32 -20.46 8.08
C PRO A 88 -14.03 -21.16 8.51
N TYR A 89 -14.10 -21.88 9.63
CA TYR A 89 -12.93 -22.47 10.28
C TYR A 89 -12.10 -23.36 9.35
N ALA A 90 -12.73 -24.12 8.46
CA ALA A 90 -12.05 -24.99 7.50
C ALA A 90 -11.09 -24.25 6.55
N TYR A 91 -11.27 -22.93 6.34
CA TYR A 91 -10.53 -22.12 5.37
C TYR A 91 -9.53 -21.16 6.02
N LEU A 92 -9.39 -21.22 7.35
CA LEU A 92 -8.48 -20.32 8.08
C LEU A 92 -7.00 -20.73 7.93
N GLY A 93 -6.69 -22.00 7.62
CA GLY A 93 -5.34 -22.54 7.40
C GLY A 93 -4.79 -23.31 8.60
N ASP A 94 -3.47 -23.46 8.69
CA ASP A 94 -2.83 -24.37 9.67
C ASP A 94 -2.59 -23.76 11.06
N LYS A 95 -2.69 -22.42 11.20
CA LYS A 95 -2.42 -21.68 12.46
C LYS A 95 -3.71 -21.15 13.07
N VAL A 96 -4.63 -22.04 13.41
CA VAL A 96 -5.98 -21.69 13.87
C VAL A 96 -6.24 -22.29 15.23
N PHE A 97 -6.83 -21.49 16.11
CA PHE A 97 -7.15 -21.89 17.48
C PHE A 97 -8.59 -22.39 17.53
N PRO A 98 -8.87 -23.57 18.12
CA PRO A 98 -10.23 -24.08 18.24
C PRO A 98 -11.12 -23.11 19.02
N ASP A 99 -12.29 -22.80 18.46
CA ASP A 99 -13.32 -21.96 19.08
C ASP A 99 -14.72 -22.45 18.69
N VAL A 100 -15.77 -21.67 18.97
CA VAL A 100 -17.16 -22.01 18.61
C VAL A 100 -17.30 -22.31 17.11
N GLN A 101 -16.53 -21.65 16.24
CA GLN A 101 -16.57 -21.86 14.79
C GLN A 101 -15.98 -23.22 14.38
N SER A 102 -15.16 -23.85 15.23
CA SER A 102 -14.63 -25.20 14.96
C SER A 102 -15.69 -26.30 15.00
N ILE A 103 -16.85 -26.03 15.62
CA ILE A 103 -17.96 -26.99 15.74
C ILE A 103 -18.66 -27.19 14.39
N TYR A 104 -18.76 -26.12 13.59
CA TYR A 104 -19.32 -26.18 12.24
C TYR A 104 -18.33 -25.61 11.23
N ARG A 105 -17.38 -26.46 10.82
CA ARG A 105 -16.15 -26.01 10.15
C ARG A 105 -16.38 -25.29 8.81
N ASN A 106 -17.48 -25.58 8.13
CA ASN A 106 -17.78 -25.09 6.78
C ASN A 106 -18.73 -23.87 6.76
N GLY A 107 -19.13 -23.35 7.92
CA GLY A 107 -19.92 -22.12 7.99
C GLY A 107 -19.52 -21.21 9.15
N LEU A 108 -20.05 -20.00 9.16
CA LEU A 108 -19.92 -19.05 10.26
C LEU A 108 -21.15 -19.15 11.16
N ILE A 109 -20.93 -19.43 12.44
CA ILE A 109 -21.97 -19.43 13.46
C ILE A 109 -22.17 -18.00 13.97
N ILE A 110 -23.39 -17.50 13.84
CA ILE A 110 -23.81 -16.19 14.33
C ILE A 110 -24.87 -16.33 15.45
N SER A 111 -24.89 -15.38 16.37
CA SER A 111 -25.96 -15.29 17.38
C SER A 111 -26.25 -13.84 17.80
N ASN A 112 -27.31 -13.62 18.57
CA ASN A 112 -27.59 -12.33 19.21
C ASN A 112 -26.90 -12.15 20.58
N GLY A 113 -25.96 -13.03 20.95
CA GLY A 113 -25.30 -13.01 22.26
C GLY A 113 -23.97 -13.75 22.30
N ILE A 114 -23.59 -14.22 23.49
CA ILE A 114 -22.36 -14.97 23.74
C ILE A 114 -22.69 -16.46 23.72
N ILE A 115 -22.03 -17.24 22.87
CA ILE A 115 -22.19 -18.70 22.83
C ILE A 115 -21.17 -19.30 23.78
N ASP A 116 -21.61 -19.84 24.92
CA ASP A 116 -20.79 -20.47 25.97
C ASP A 116 -19.50 -19.69 26.35
N PRO A 117 -19.46 -18.99 27.50
CA PRO A 117 -18.33 -18.13 27.85
C PRO A 117 -17.05 -18.95 28.09
N VAL A 118 -16.14 -18.94 27.11
CA VAL A 118 -14.77 -19.46 27.23
C VAL A 118 -13.83 -18.30 27.58
N SER A 119 -12.72 -18.60 28.26
CA SER A 119 -11.63 -17.63 28.44
C SER A 119 -11.02 -17.25 27.09
N ASN A 120 -10.69 -15.96 26.91
CA ASN A 120 -10.00 -15.40 25.73
C ASN A 120 -10.80 -15.40 24.40
N ILE A 121 -12.08 -15.04 24.46
CA ILE A 121 -12.93 -14.88 23.27
C ILE A 121 -13.02 -13.43 22.79
N LEU A 122 -13.34 -13.27 21.50
CA LEU A 122 -13.77 -12.03 20.88
C LEU A 122 -15.16 -12.18 20.28
N LEU A 123 -15.93 -11.09 20.30
CA LEU A 123 -17.19 -11.01 19.58
C LEU A 123 -17.06 -9.97 18.47
N LEU A 124 -17.21 -10.41 17.22
CA LEU A 124 -17.29 -9.54 16.07
C LEU A 124 -18.75 -9.17 15.87
N GLU A 125 -19.13 -7.94 16.19
CA GLU A 125 -20.44 -7.42 15.81
C GLU A 125 -20.44 -7.16 14.31
N ILE A 126 -21.32 -7.85 13.59
CA ILE A 126 -21.42 -7.77 12.14
C ILE A 126 -22.75 -7.15 11.70
N ARG A 127 -22.75 -6.61 10.49
CA ARG A 127 -23.97 -6.25 9.75
C ARG A 127 -24.08 -7.13 8.53
N LEU A 128 -25.27 -7.56 8.19
CA LEU A 128 -25.57 -8.28 6.95
C LEU A 128 -26.42 -7.40 6.04
N THR A 129 -26.30 -7.60 4.73
CA THR A 129 -27.25 -7.04 3.76
C THR A 129 -28.58 -7.81 3.82
N LYS A 130 -29.65 -7.26 3.21
CA LYS A 130 -30.94 -7.96 3.15
C LYS A 130 -30.86 -9.29 2.39
N ASP A 131 -30.05 -9.33 1.33
CA ASP A 131 -29.82 -10.56 0.57
C ASP A 131 -28.99 -11.57 1.36
N GLU A 132 -28.04 -11.12 2.17
CA GLU A 132 -27.27 -11.99 3.07
C GLU A 132 -28.13 -12.52 4.21
N GLU A 133 -28.98 -11.69 4.84
CA GLU A 133 -29.95 -12.10 5.86
C GLU A 133 -30.87 -13.22 5.35
N ALA A 134 -31.36 -13.10 4.11
CA ALA A 134 -32.24 -14.08 3.49
C ALA A 134 -31.57 -15.44 3.24
N ARG A 135 -30.23 -15.49 3.21
CA ARG A 135 -29.43 -16.71 3.01
C ARG A 135 -29.01 -17.39 4.31
N VAL A 136 -29.20 -16.75 5.46
CA VAL A 136 -28.83 -17.33 6.76
C VAL A 136 -29.75 -18.50 7.10
N GLN A 137 -29.15 -19.64 7.43
CA GLN A 137 -29.89 -20.81 7.93
C GLN A 137 -30.09 -20.69 9.44
N ILE A 138 -31.31 -20.37 9.88
CA ILE A 138 -31.63 -20.22 11.30
C ILE A 138 -31.84 -21.60 11.93
N ASN A 139 -31.13 -21.86 13.01
CA ASN A 139 -31.28 -23.05 13.85
C ASN A 139 -31.48 -22.60 15.30
N ASP A 140 -32.75 -22.46 15.71
CA ASP A 140 -33.16 -21.98 17.03
C ASP A 140 -32.52 -20.63 17.41
N ALA A 141 -31.60 -20.61 18.37
CA ALA A 141 -30.99 -19.39 18.89
C ALA A 141 -29.74 -18.93 18.11
N VAL A 142 -29.29 -19.70 17.11
CA VAL A 142 -28.12 -19.38 16.27
C VAL A 142 -28.50 -19.37 14.78
N GLY A 143 -27.65 -18.73 13.98
CA GLY A 143 -27.73 -18.77 12.52
C GLY A 143 -26.42 -19.28 11.93
N ILE A 144 -26.50 -19.88 10.75
CA ILE A 144 -25.34 -20.36 9.99
C ILE A 144 -25.25 -19.63 8.66
N ILE A 145 -24.07 -19.09 8.38
CA ILE A 145 -23.71 -18.46 7.11
C ILE A 145 -22.75 -19.40 6.38
N ASP A 146 -23.09 -19.82 5.17
CA ASP A 146 -22.30 -20.74 4.36
C ASP A 146 -21.46 -20.03 3.29
N PHE A 147 -21.23 -18.73 3.46
CA PHE A 147 -20.41 -17.87 2.62
C PHE A 147 -19.48 -16.99 3.48
N PRO A 148 -18.33 -16.57 2.96
CA PRO A 148 -17.43 -15.71 3.71
C PRO A 148 -17.97 -14.28 3.77
N LEU A 149 -17.54 -13.49 4.76
CA LEU A 149 -17.95 -12.09 4.89
C LEU A 149 -16.72 -11.18 4.80
N PRO A 150 -16.75 -10.06 4.04
CA PRO A 150 -15.64 -9.13 4.03
C PRO A 150 -15.51 -8.43 5.39
N ILE A 151 -14.29 -8.04 5.77
CA ILE A 151 -14.08 -7.33 7.06
C ILE A 151 -14.82 -5.99 7.15
N SER A 152 -15.26 -5.45 6.01
CA SER A 152 -16.16 -4.29 5.95
C SER A 152 -17.49 -4.51 6.69
N ARG A 153 -17.88 -5.76 6.94
CA ARG A 153 -19.07 -6.15 7.73
C ARG A 153 -18.87 -5.93 9.23
N ILE A 154 -17.62 -5.86 9.71
CA ILE A 154 -17.32 -5.71 11.14
C ILE A 154 -17.62 -4.27 11.55
N LYS A 155 -18.60 -4.12 12.45
CA LYS A 155 -18.95 -2.84 13.06
C LYS A 155 -18.13 -2.58 14.32
N LYS A 156 -17.97 -3.58 15.18
CA LYS A 156 -17.22 -3.52 16.44
C LYS A 156 -16.62 -4.88 16.78
N ILE A 157 -15.50 -4.85 17.51
CA ILE A 157 -14.81 -6.01 18.06
C ILE A 157 -14.88 -5.87 19.58
N TYR A 158 -15.54 -6.80 20.24
CA TYR A 158 -15.66 -6.77 21.69
C TYR A 158 -14.69 -7.74 22.35
N THR A 159 -13.94 -7.24 23.33
CA THR A 159 -12.98 -8.01 24.14
C THR A 159 -13.48 -8.20 25.57
N VAL A 160 -13.00 -9.25 26.23
CA VAL A 160 -13.30 -9.50 27.65
C VAL A 160 -12.66 -8.49 28.59
N SER A 161 -11.55 -7.84 28.19
CA SER A 161 -10.83 -6.87 29.02
C SER A 161 -9.97 -5.90 28.21
N ALA A 162 -9.60 -4.78 28.84
CA ALA A 162 -8.66 -3.81 28.27
C ALA A 162 -7.25 -4.39 28.05
N ALA A 163 -6.85 -5.38 28.85
CA ALA A 163 -5.55 -6.06 28.67
C ALA A 163 -5.51 -6.81 27.34
N VAL A 164 -6.56 -7.59 27.03
CA VAL A 164 -6.69 -8.32 25.77
C VAL A 164 -6.74 -7.35 24.58
N LYS A 165 -7.45 -6.21 24.71
CA LYS A 165 -7.45 -5.15 23.69
C LYS A 165 -6.03 -4.68 23.36
N ASN A 166 -5.22 -4.38 24.37
CA ASN A 166 -3.85 -3.89 24.18
C ASN A 166 -2.93 -4.96 23.59
N GLU A 167 -3.13 -6.22 23.96
CA GLU A 167 -2.38 -7.36 23.43
C GLU A 167 -2.67 -7.57 21.94
N ILE A 168 -3.95 -7.58 21.55
CA ILE A 168 -4.36 -7.72 20.14
C ILE A 168 -3.67 -6.69 19.27
N TYR A 169 -3.71 -5.43 19.69
CA TYR A 169 -3.10 -4.32 18.97
C TYR A 169 -1.58 -4.48 18.81
N LYS A 170 -0.87 -4.81 19.90
CA LYS A 170 0.60 -4.99 19.88
C LYS A 170 1.01 -6.18 19.02
N THR A 171 0.33 -7.30 19.16
CA THR A 171 0.64 -8.54 18.43
C THR A 171 0.33 -8.41 16.94
N ALA A 172 -0.75 -7.71 16.56
CA ALA A 172 -1.06 -7.43 15.16
C ALA A 172 0.07 -6.66 14.47
N ILE A 173 0.65 -5.67 15.16
CA ILE A 173 1.80 -4.89 14.66
C ILE A 173 3.06 -5.75 14.56
N ALA A 174 3.32 -6.61 15.57
CA ALA A 174 4.55 -7.41 15.63
C ALA A 174 4.59 -8.56 14.61
N ASN A 175 3.44 -9.16 14.31
CA ASN A 175 3.35 -10.42 13.55
C ASN A 175 2.67 -10.28 12.17
N ASP A 176 2.54 -9.06 11.64
CA ASP A 176 1.87 -8.79 10.35
C ASP A 176 0.43 -9.36 10.27
N GLY A 177 -0.29 -9.39 11.40
CA GLY A 177 -1.63 -9.97 11.54
C GLY A 177 -2.77 -9.15 10.90
N GLY A 178 -2.46 -8.27 9.95
CA GLY A 178 -3.36 -7.22 9.46
C GLY A 178 -3.36 -5.98 10.35
N ILE A 179 -3.89 -4.87 9.82
CA ILE A 179 -4.06 -3.61 10.57
C ILE A 179 -5.46 -3.61 11.18
N ILE A 180 -5.53 -3.55 12.52
CA ILE A 180 -6.79 -3.53 13.27
C ILE A 180 -6.99 -2.13 13.85
N PRO A 181 -7.98 -1.34 13.37
CA PRO A 181 -8.24 -0.02 13.95
C PRO A 181 -8.63 -0.14 15.42
N GLU A 182 -7.90 0.55 16.29
CA GLU A 182 -8.17 0.54 17.74
C GLU A 182 -9.60 1.00 18.06
N LYS A 183 -10.15 1.91 17.24
CA LYS A 183 -11.52 2.43 17.33
C LYS A 183 -12.63 1.39 17.11
N LEU A 184 -12.30 0.24 16.51
CA LEU A 184 -13.23 -0.88 16.40
C LEU A 184 -13.27 -1.71 17.69
N ILE A 185 -12.25 -1.62 18.55
CA ILE A 185 -12.10 -2.50 19.71
C ILE A 185 -12.69 -1.87 20.98
N GLU A 186 -13.71 -2.52 21.54
CA GLU A 186 -14.43 -2.15 22.75
C GLU A 186 -14.48 -3.31 23.76
N ILE A 187 -14.89 -3.03 25.00
CA ILE A 187 -15.09 -4.06 26.02
C ILE A 187 -16.52 -4.60 25.90
N ILE A 188 -16.69 -5.92 26.04
CA ILE A 188 -18.00 -6.59 26.00
C ILE A 188 -18.99 -5.90 26.95
N PRO A 189 -20.18 -5.50 26.47
CA PRO A 189 -21.22 -4.94 27.33
C PRO A 189 -21.71 -5.96 28.36
N LYS A 190 -21.82 -5.54 29.64
CA LYS A 190 -22.35 -6.40 30.73
C LYS A 190 -23.79 -6.86 30.51
N SER A 191 -24.53 -6.20 29.61
CA SER A 191 -25.92 -6.50 29.28
C SER A 191 -26.09 -7.65 28.27
N LEU A 192 -25.00 -8.11 27.65
CA LEU A 192 -25.07 -9.15 26.62
C LEU A 192 -25.40 -10.51 27.24
N LYS A 193 -26.40 -11.19 26.70
CA LYS A 193 -26.89 -12.47 27.21
C LYS A 193 -26.11 -13.64 26.63
N THR A 194 -26.05 -14.74 27.38
CA THR A 194 -25.57 -16.02 26.89
C THR A 194 -26.64 -16.72 26.05
N VAL A 195 -26.21 -17.39 25.00
CA VAL A 195 -27.01 -18.20 24.08
C VAL A 195 -26.49 -19.63 24.14
N THR A 196 -27.39 -20.60 24.23
CA THR A 196 -27.02 -22.02 24.17
C THR A 196 -26.84 -22.43 22.72
N LEU A 197 -25.75 -23.14 22.42
CA LEU A 197 -25.53 -23.70 21.09
C LEU A 197 -26.43 -24.93 20.89
N PRO A 198 -27.40 -24.90 19.96
CA PRO A 198 -28.18 -26.09 19.65
C PRO A 198 -27.33 -27.11 18.88
N LYS A 199 -27.80 -28.36 18.82
CA LYS A 199 -27.22 -29.35 17.92
C LYS A 199 -27.41 -28.88 16.48
N ILE A 200 -26.32 -28.72 15.74
CA ILE A 200 -26.35 -28.30 14.34
C ILE A 200 -26.62 -29.51 13.46
N VAL A 201 -27.73 -29.48 12.71
CA VAL A 201 -28.13 -30.52 11.75
C VAL A 201 -28.40 -29.83 10.41
N LEU A 202 -27.32 -29.39 9.76
CA LEU A 202 -27.39 -28.73 8.46
C LEU A 202 -26.43 -29.42 7.50
N ALA A 203 -26.75 -29.35 6.20
CA ALA A 203 -25.90 -29.89 5.16
C ALA A 203 -24.63 -29.03 5.04
N GLU A 204 -23.47 -29.67 4.96
CA GLU A 204 -22.22 -28.95 4.74
C GLU A 204 -22.17 -28.39 3.32
N THR A 205 -21.96 -27.08 3.21
CA THR A 205 -21.69 -26.40 1.94
C THR A 205 -20.18 -26.19 1.80
N THR A 206 -19.61 -26.44 0.63
CA THR A 206 -18.19 -26.14 0.36
C THR A 206 -18.04 -24.78 -0.30
N LEU A 207 -17.18 -23.92 0.26
CA LEU A 207 -16.79 -22.67 -0.38
C LEU A 207 -15.91 -22.89 -1.61
N GLU A 208 -16.08 -22.00 -2.59
CA GLU A 208 -15.23 -21.91 -3.77
C GLU A 208 -13.84 -21.33 -3.41
N LEU A 209 -12.82 -22.18 -3.39
CA LEU A 209 -11.43 -21.77 -3.12
C LEU A 209 -10.91 -20.75 -4.14
N ASP A 210 -11.34 -20.86 -5.40
CA ASP A 210 -10.92 -19.94 -6.47
C ASP A 210 -11.35 -18.50 -6.20
N SER A 211 -12.55 -18.30 -5.63
CA SER A 211 -13.05 -16.98 -5.27
C SER A 211 -12.26 -16.37 -4.10
N ILE A 212 -11.82 -17.19 -3.13
CA ILE A 212 -10.94 -16.76 -2.03
C ILE A 212 -9.56 -16.37 -2.56
N ASN A 213 -8.98 -17.19 -3.44
CA ASN A 213 -7.67 -16.94 -4.03
C ASN A 213 -7.69 -15.69 -4.92
N LEU A 214 -8.72 -15.52 -5.73
CA LEU A 214 -8.88 -14.32 -6.56
C LEU A 214 -9.02 -13.06 -5.69
N TYR A 215 -9.81 -13.11 -4.62
CA TYR A 215 -9.96 -12.00 -3.68
C TYR A 215 -8.61 -11.59 -3.07
N ASP A 216 -7.83 -12.56 -2.62
CA ASP A 216 -6.49 -12.32 -2.06
C ASP A 216 -5.55 -11.67 -3.07
N LYS A 217 -5.52 -12.17 -4.31
CA LYS A 217 -4.68 -11.63 -5.40
C LYS A 217 -5.10 -10.21 -5.79
N VAL A 218 -6.40 -9.96 -5.98
CA VAL A 218 -6.90 -8.63 -6.34
C VAL A 218 -6.56 -7.62 -5.25
N LEU A 219 -6.81 -7.93 -3.97
CA LEU A 219 -6.41 -7.05 -2.86
C LEU A 219 -4.89 -6.81 -2.82
N GLY A 220 -4.08 -7.82 -3.13
CA GLY A 220 -2.63 -7.70 -3.20
C GLY A 220 -2.19 -6.68 -4.24
N ALA A 221 -2.84 -6.66 -5.41
CA ALA A 221 -2.60 -5.66 -6.46
C ALA A 221 -2.90 -4.24 -5.96
N PHE A 222 -4.04 -4.03 -5.29
CA PHE A 222 -4.40 -2.73 -4.72
C PHE A 222 -3.42 -2.28 -3.63
N ALA A 223 -3.00 -3.17 -2.75
CA ALA A 223 -2.00 -2.87 -1.72
C ALA A 223 -0.66 -2.40 -2.32
N TYR A 224 -0.23 -3.00 -3.44
CA TYR A 224 0.99 -2.57 -4.13
C TYR A 224 0.83 -1.21 -4.82
N LEU A 225 -0.31 -1.00 -5.48
CA LEU A 225 -0.63 0.27 -6.14
C LEU A 225 -0.76 1.43 -5.13
N GLY A 226 -1.32 1.18 -3.94
CA GLY A 226 -1.51 2.20 -2.90
C GLY A 226 -0.22 2.90 -2.49
N ASN A 227 0.88 2.15 -2.46
CA ASN A 227 2.20 2.65 -2.04
C ASN A 227 3.14 3.01 -3.19
N TYR A 228 2.72 2.85 -4.45
CA TYR A 228 3.56 3.05 -5.62
C TYR A 228 4.25 4.43 -5.63
N ASN A 229 3.46 5.50 -5.52
CA ASN A 229 3.96 6.88 -5.61
C ASN A 229 4.85 7.24 -4.42
N LEU A 230 4.54 6.69 -3.25
CA LEU A 230 5.37 6.84 -2.07
C LEU A 230 6.78 6.31 -2.32
N LEU A 231 6.90 5.08 -2.84
CA LEU A 231 8.19 4.43 -3.09
C LEU A 231 9.04 5.15 -4.14
N LEU A 232 8.38 5.85 -5.06
CA LEU A 232 9.02 6.58 -6.17
C LEU A 232 9.12 8.08 -5.94
N ALA A 233 8.67 8.60 -4.79
CA ALA A 233 8.60 10.03 -4.54
C ALA A 233 9.97 10.71 -4.66
N LYS A 234 11.03 10.06 -4.16
CA LYS A 234 12.43 10.54 -4.28
C LYS A 234 12.89 10.66 -5.73
N ARG A 235 12.54 9.68 -6.57
CA ARG A 235 12.96 9.64 -7.98
C ARG A 235 12.12 10.58 -8.86
N THR A 236 10.83 10.66 -8.60
CA THR A 236 9.88 11.43 -9.41
C THR A 236 9.74 12.87 -8.95
N ASN A 237 10.19 13.20 -7.73
CA ASN A 237 9.92 14.47 -7.05
C ASN A 237 8.42 14.76 -6.92
N ILE A 238 7.59 13.71 -6.91
CA ILE A 238 6.13 13.78 -6.81
C ILE A 238 5.70 12.83 -5.70
N LEU A 239 5.01 13.36 -4.69
CA LEU A 239 4.27 12.56 -3.73
C LEU A 239 2.81 12.59 -4.11
N LYS A 240 2.23 11.43 -4.35
CA LYS A 240 0.79 11.28 -4.50
C LYS A 240 0.28 10.20 -3.54
N THR A 241 -0.72 10.51 -2.73
CA THR A 241 -1.19 9.57 -1.69
C THR A 241 -1.95 8.38 -2.23
N LEU A 242 -2.35 8.41 -3.50
CA LEU A 242 -2.94 7.28 -4.20
C LEU A 242 -2.59 7.32 -5.69
N SER A 243 -2.26 6.18 -6.28
CA SER A 243 -1.94 6.05 -7.70
C SER A 243 -3.16 6.22 -8.62
N ASP A 244 -2.95 6.72 -9.84
CA ASP A 244 -4.02 6.77 -10.85
C ASP A 244 -4.43 5.37 -11.28
N HIS A 245 -3.46 4.47 -11.39
CA HIS A 245 -3.69 3.07 -11.64
C HIS A 245 -4.48 2.36 -10.55
N PHE A 246 -4.40 2.79 -9.29
CA PHE A 246 -5.31 2.32 -8.25
C PHE A 246 -6.78 2.62 -8.62
N LEU A 247 -7.05 3.82 -9.13
CA LEU A 247 -8.41 4.22 -9.55
C LEU A 247 -8.83 3.48 -10.83
N PHE A 248 -7.93 3.33 -11.82
CA PHE A 248 -8.22 2.54 -13.03
C PHE A 248 -8.52 1.07 -12.70
N ALA A 249 -7.79 0.49 -11.75
CA ALA A 249 -8.04 -0.86 -11.25
C ALA A 249 -9.41 -0.96 -10.58
N LEU A 250 -9.82 0.06 -9.81
CA LEU A 250 -11.13 0.08 -9.17
C LEU A 250 -12.26 0.21 -10.20
N GLN A 251 -12.10 1.09 -11.19
CA GLN A 251 -13.05 1.25 -12.31
C GLN A 251 -13.19 -0.02 -13.17
N ALA A 252 -12.19 -0.91 -13.15
CA ALA A 252 -12.32 -2.21 -13.80
C ALA A 252 -13.31 -3.14 -13.08
N LEU A 253 -13.58 -2.90 -11.79
CA LEU A 253 -14.41 -3.73 -10.92
C LEU A 253 -15.78 -3.14 -10.59
N THR A 254 -16.02 -1.86 -10.89
CA THR A 254 -17.30 -1.21 -10.62
C THR A 254 -17.67 -0.17 -11.66
N LYS A 255 -18.99 0.03 -11.86
CA LYS A 255 -19.57 1.13 -12.64
C LYS A 255 -19.95 2.33 -11.76
N ASP A 256 -19.45 2.40 -10.53
CA ASP A 256 -19.75 3.52 -9.65
C ASP A 256 -18.92 4.75 -10.01
N ASN A 257 -19.62 5.77 -10.50
CA ASN A 257 -19.05 7.06 -10.86
C ASN A 257 -18.31 7.75 -9.70
N ALA A 258 -18.56 7.35 -8.45
CA ALA A 258 -17.81 7.86 -7.29
C ALA A 258 -16.29 7.67 -7.42
N PHE A 259 -15.84 6.71 -8.24
CA PHE A 259 -14.42 6.43 -8.52
C PHE A 259 -13.97 6.84 -9.94
N GLU A 260 -14.88 7.31 -10.79
CA GLU A 260 -14.61 7.73 -12.18
C GLU A 260 -14.07 9.16 -12.25
N ILE A 261 -12.96 9.41 -11.58
CA ILE A 261 -12.35 10.74 -11.50
C ILE A 261 -11.39 10.98 -12.68
N ILE A 262 -10.75 9.91 -13.16
CA ILE A 262 -9.78 9.94 -14.25
C ILE A 262 -10.11 8.77 -15.16
N VAL A 263 -10.16 9.01 -16.48
CA VAL A 263 -10.52 7.99 -17.47
C VAL A 263 -9.29 7.61 -18.28
N ASN A 264 -8.97 6.32 -18.29
CA ASN A 264 -7.94 5.75 -19.16
C ASN A 264 -8.32 4.33 -19.57
N GLU A 265 -9.05 4.19 -20.69
CA GLU A 265 -9.56 2.89 -21.15
C GLU A 265 -8.46 1.86 -21.37
N ARG A 266 -7.24 2.25 -21.77
CA ARG A 266 -6.13 1.32 -21.95
C ARG A 266 -5.71 0.71 -20.61
N ALA A 267 -5.50 1.54 -19.60
CA ALA A 267 -5.14 1.06 -18.26
C ALA A 267 -6.30 0.28 -17.63
N THR A 268 -7.54 0.77 -17.72
CA THR A 268 -8.71 0.06 -17.21
C THR A 268 -8.90 -1.29 -17.90
N ASN A 269 -8.68 -1.40 -19.21
CA ASN A 269 -8.73 -2.68 -19.92
C ASN A 269 -7.63 -3.66 -19.52
N PHE A 270 -6.44 -3.18 -19.18
CA PHE A 270 -5.41 -4.02 -18.58
C PHE A 270 -5.90 -4.63 -17.26
N TYR A 271 -6.51 -3.84 -16.38
CA TYR A 271 -7.02 -4.34 -15.10
C TYR A 271 -8.24 -5.26 -15.25
N ARG A 272 -9.13 -4.99 -16.22
CA ARG A 272 -10.22 -5.90 -16.57
C ARG A 272 -9.68 -7.29 -16.96
N GLN A 273 -8.55 -7.34 -17.66
CA GLN A 273 -7.91 -8.60 -18.03
C GLN A 273 -7.18 -9.25 -16.85
N LEU A 274 -6.39 -8.48 -16.10
CA LEU A 274 -5.66 -8.97 -14.91
C LEU A 274 -6.61 -9.60 -13.87
N PHE A 275 -7.79 -9.01 -13.68
CA PHE A 275 -8.78 -9.48 -12.70
C PHE A 275 -9.78 -10.50 -13.26
N GLY A 276 -9.67 -10.88 -14.54
CA GLY A 276 -10.56 -11.87 -15.17
C GLY A 276 -11.97 -11.36 -15.50
N VAL A 277 -12.18 -10.04 -15.56
CA VAL A 277 -13.42 -9.41 -16.04
C VAL A 277 -13.56 -9.55 -17.57
N LYS A 278 -12.44 -9.48 -18.28
CA LYS A 278 -12.36 -9.59 -19.75
C LYS A 278 -11.27 -10.60 -20.11
N ALA A 279 -11.50 -11.38 -21.16
CA ALA A 279 -10.46 -12.25 -21.72
C ALA A 279 -9.26 -11.44 -22.21
N GLY A 280 -8.07 -12.07 -22.18
CA GLY A 280 -6.83 -11.45 -22.64
C GLY A 280 -6.88 -11.08 -24.13
N GLU A 281 -6.41 -9.89 -24.47
CA GLU A 281 -6.40 -9.38 -25.85
C GLU A 281 -5.30 -10.01 -26.71
N SER A 282 -4.27 -10.59 -26.08
CA SER A 282 -3.20 -11.33 -26.76
C SER A 282 -2.93 -12.67 -26.08
N ALA A 283 -2.44 -13.65 -26.85
CA ALA A 283 -2.05 -14.95 -26.31
C ALA A 283 -0.91 -14.83 -25.28
N ILE A 284 0.05 -13.93 -25.53
CA ILE A 284 1.18 -13.65 -24.63
C ILE A 284 0.66 -13.14 -23.28
N PHE A 285 -0.28 -12.19 -23.30
CA PHE A 285 -0.80 -11.64 -22.06
C PHE A 285 -1.72 -12.62 -21.34
N SER A 286 -2.56 -13.36 -22.06
CA SER A 286 -3.40 -14.42 -21.49
C SER A 286 -2.55 -15.43 -20.73
N TRP A 287 -1.45 -15.90 -21.33
CA TRP A 287 -0.51 -16.79 -20.67
C TRP A 287 0.11 -16.18 -19.40
N LEU A 288 0.48 -14.89 -19.44
CA LEU A 288 1.01 -14.20 -18.25
C LEU A 288 -0.03 -14.17 -17.11
N ILE A 289 -1.29 -13.90 -17.43
CA ILE A 289 -2.38 -13.89 -16.43
C ILE A 289 -2.62 -15.29 -15.86
N GLU A 290 -2.71 -16.31 -16.70
CA GLU A 290 -2.84 -17.70 -16.26
C GLU A 290 -1.68 -18.11 -15.35
N ARG A 291 -0.45 -17.69 -15.71
CA ARG A 291 0.74 -17.98 -14.90
C ARG A 291 0.74 -17.25 -13.56
N LEU A 292 0.22 -16.03 -13.51
CA LEU A 292 0.03 -15.28 -12.25
C LEU A 292 -1.02 -15.94 -11.35
N ILE A 293 -2.08 -16.49 -11.95
CA ILE A 293 -3.17 -17.17 -11.23
C ILE A 293 -2.68 -18.48 -10.61
N SER A 294 -1.81 -19.24 -11.29
CA SER A 294 -1.31 -20.53 -10.78
C SER A 294 -0.64 -20.43 -9.41
N GLY A 295 -0.08 -19.25 -9.08
CA GLY A 295 0.51 -18.99 -7.75
C GLY A 295 1.82 -19.72 -7.51
N GLU A 296 2.48 -20.23 -8.55
CA GLU A 296 3.79 -20.88 -8.41
C GLU A 296 4.93 -19.91 -8.75
N ASN A 297 6.11 -20.11 -8.17
CA ASN A 297 7.30 -19.30 -8.43
C ASN A 297 7.69 -19.29 -9.91
N PHE A 298 8.21 -18.17 -10.42
CA PHE A 298 8.72 -18.07 -11.78
C PHE A 298 10.12 -18.70 -11.92
N HIS A 299 10.25 -19.65 -12.85
CA HIS A 299 11.44 -20.47 -13.06
C HIS A 299 12.04 -20.29 -14.46
N ASP A 300 13.17 -20.96 -14.73
CA ASP A 300 13.82 -20.92 -16.05
C ASP A 300 12.96 -21.58 -17.14
N GLU A 301 12.13 -22.58 -16.78
CA GLU A 301 11.15 -23.18 -17.70
C GLU A 301 10.13 -22.16 -18.22
N ASP A 302 9.78 -21.16 -17.40
CA ASP A 302 8.86 -20.10 -17.81
C ASP A 302 9.50 -19.20 -18.86
N VAL A 303 10.83 -19.03 -18.84
CA VAL A 303 11.56 -18.29 -19.89
C VAL A 303 11.48 -19.01 -21.22
N ALA A 304 11.63 -20.34 -21.22
CA ALA A 304 11.49 -21.14 -22.44
C ALA A 304 10.06 -21.11 -23.00
N LYS A 305 9.05 -21.26 -22.13
CA LYS A 305 7.63 -21.16 -22.53
C LYS A 305 7.30 -19.77 -23.11
N PHE A 306 7.75 -18.71 -22.44
CA PHE A 306 7.55 -17.33 -22.90
C PHE A 306 8.27 -17.04 -24.22
N ALA A 307 9.48 -17.58 -24.40
CA ALA A 307 10.23 -17.46 -25.66
C ALA A 307 9.46 -18.07 -26.84
N ASN A 308 8.88 -19.26 -26.66
CA ASN A 308 8.06 -19.91 -27.69
C ASN A 308 6.82 -19.08 -28.01
N LEU A 309 6.12 -18.57 -26.98
CA LEU A 309 4.96 -17.71 -27.18
C LEU A 309 5.29 -16.44 -27.97
N LEU A 310 6.44 -15.81 -27.70
CA LEU A 310 6.88 -14.67 -28.49
C LEU A 310 7.15 -15.07 -29.94
N ALA A 311 7.84 -16.19 -30.17
CA ALA A 311 8.15 -16.66 -31.52
C ALA A 311 6.88 -16.99 -32.33
N ASP A 312 5.85 -17.51 -31.68
CA ASP A 312 4.59 -17.91 -32.33
C ASP A 312 3.64 -16.73 -32.59
N ASN A 313 3.73 -15.65 -31.80
CA ASN A 313 2.73 -14.56 -31.82
C ASN A 313 3.27 -13.20 -32.30
N VAL A 314 4.59 -12.97 -32.26
CA VAL A 314 5.17 -11.67 -32.64
C VAL A 314 5.60 -11.67 -34.11
N ILE A 315 5.09 -10.70 -34.87
CA ILE A 315 5.35 -10.58 -36.32
C ILE A 315 6.73 -9.97 -36.60
N ASN A 316 7.20 -9.06 -35.75
CA ASN A 316 8.43 -8.32 -35.93
C ASN A 316 9.68 -9.20 -35.71
N LYS A 317 10.33 -9.61 -36.80
CA LYS A 317 11.51 -10.49 -36.77
C LYS A 317 12.75 -9.83 -36.17
N ASP A 318 12.92 -8.52 -36.36
CA ASP A 318 14.06 -7.79 -35.81
C ASP A 318 13.97 -7.73 -34.29
N PHE A 319 12.77 -7.47 -33.76
CA PHE A 319 12.49 -7.58 -32.34
C PHE A 319 12.78 -8.98 -31.80
N LEU A 320 12.31 -10.04 -32.47
CA LEU A 320 12.58 -11.42 -32.05
C LEU A 320 14.09 -11.73 -32.01
N HIS A 321 14.88 -11.18 -32.93
CA HIS A 321 16.33 -11.30 -32.90
C HIS A 321 16.93 -10.60 -31.67
N GLU A 322 16.54 -9.35 -31.40
CA GLU A 322 17.02 -8.57 -30.25
C GLU A 322 16.67 -9.24 -28.91
N VAL A 323 15.44 -9.77 -28.80
CA VAL A 323 14.90 -10.36 -27.57
C VAL A 323 15.62 -11.63 -27.13
N ARG A 324 16.20 -12.42 -28.05
CA ARG A 324 16.95 -13.65 -27.70
C ARG A 324 18.07 -13.40 -26.69
N SER A 325 18.80 -12.31 -26.87
CA SER A 325 19.86 -11.91 -25.94
C SER A 325 19.30 -11.59 -24.56
N THR A 326 18.15 -10.90 -24.51
CA THR A 326 17.44 -10.54 -23.27
C THR A 326 16.93 -11.79 -22.56
N LEU A 327 16.27 -12.72 -23.25
CA LEU A 327 15.78 -13.98 -22.68
C LEU A 327 16.92 -14.85 -22.14
N THR A 328 18.05 -14.90 -22.85
CA THR A 328 19.25 -15.61 -22.39
C THR A 328 19.79 -14.99 -21.10
N ALA A 329 19.85 -13.66 -21.02
CA ALA A 329 20.25 -12.96 -19.82
C ALA A 329 19.25 -13.16 -18.65
N LEU A 330 17.95 -13.33 -18.94
CA LEU A 330 16.94 -13.59 -17.91
C LEU A 330 17.11 -14.97 -17.24
N ASN A 331 17.66 -15.96 -17.92
CA ASN A 331 18.02 -17.26 -17.31
C ASN A 331 19.22 -17.15 -16.35
N LYS A 332 20.04 -16.10 -16.45
CA LYS A 332 21.23 -15.92 -15.63
C LYS A 332 20.98 -14.92 -14.52
N SER A 333 20.95 -15.38 -13.27
CA SER A 333 20.61 -14.57 -12.09
C SER A 333 21.34 -13.21 -12.01
N LEU A 334 22.63 -13.17 -12.33
CA LEU A 334 23.45 -11.95 -12.28
C LEU A 334 23.17 -10.96 -13.41
N GLU A 335 22.62 -11.40 -14.54
CA GLU A 335 22.39 -10.56 -15.72
C GLU A 335 20.94 -10.01 -15.79
N ARG A 336 20.00 -10.56 -15.01
CA ARG A 336 18.56 -10.23 -15.05
C ARG A 336 18.27 -8.74 -14.92
N LYS A 337 18.86 -8.06 -13.93
CA LYS A 337 18.63 -6.62 -13.70
C LYS A 337 19.11 -5.78 -14.88
N THR A 338 20.22 -6.17 -15.51
CA THR A 338 20.73 -5.50 -16.71
C THR A 338 19.81 -5.74 -17.91
N ALA A 339 19.33 -6.97 -18.09
CA ALA A 339 18.35 -7.30 -19.12
C ALA A 339 17.08 -6.44 -18.98
N ILE A 340 16.54 -6.31 -17.77
CA ILE A 340 15.36 -5.49 -17.46
C ILE A 340 15.56 -4.02 -17.87
N ARG A 341 16.74 -3.44 -17.61
CA ARG A 341 17.05 -2.05 -17.98
C ARG A 341 17.12 -1.81 -19.48
N ASN A 342 17.43 -2.83 -20.25
CA ASN A 342 17.60 -2.71 -21.70
C ASN A 342 16.28 -2.88 -22.48
N ILE A 343 15.29 -3.59 -21.94
CA ILE A 343 13.99 -3.84 -22.59
C ILE A 343 13.30 -2.55 -23.09
N PRO A 344 13.25 -1.43 -22.33
CA PRO A 344 12.59 -0.21 -22.81
C PRO A 344 13.17 0.36 -24.11
N ALA A 345 14.44 0.08 -24.42
CA ALA A 345 15.11 0.55 -25.63
C ALA A 345 14.74 -0.26 -26.88
N LEU A 346 14.11 -1.42 -26.74
CA LEU A 346 13.66 -2.25 -27.88
C LEU A 346 12.58 -1.52 -28.68
N ASN A 347 12.54 -1.74 -30.00
CA ASN A 347 11.61 -1.04 -30.89
C ASN A 347 10.39 -1.90 -31.26
N ASP A 348 9.57 -2.25 -30.26
CA ASP A 348 8.31 -2.98 -30.47
C ASP A 348 7.30 -2.68 -29.35
N SER A 349 6.00 -2.82 -29.62
CA SER A 349 4.95 -2.72 -28.60
C SER A 349 4.93 -3.91 -27.65
N ASP A 350 5.28 -5.11 -28.11
CA ASP A 350 5.29 -6.34 -27.31
C ASP A 350 6.39 -6.37 -26.26
N LYS A 351 7.34 -5.42 -26.31
CA LYS A 351 8.32 -5.19 -25.24
C LYS A 351 7.66 -4.93 -23.89
N PHE A 352 6.42 -4.42 -23.88
CA PHE A 352 5.64 -4.26 -22.66
C PHE A 352 5.42 -5.60 -21.94
N TYR A 353 5.00 -6.65 -22.66
CA TYR A 353 4.77 -7.96 -22.09
C TYR A 353 6.08 -8.62 -21.65
N LEU A 354 7.14 -8.47 -22.44
CA LEU A 354 8.48 -8.91 -22.06
C LEU A 354 8.97 -8.20 -20.78
N TYR A 355 8.66 -6.91 -20.62
CA TYR A 355 9.01 -6.15 -19.43
C TYR A 355 8.31 -6.69 -18.18
N LEU A 356 6.99 -6.92 -18.25
CA LEU A 356 6.23 -7.50 -17.15
C LEU A 356 6.75 -8.89 -16.78
N PHE A 357 6.98 -9.74 -17.79
CA PHE A 357 7.56 -11.06 -17.60
C PHE A 357 8.93 -11.00 -16.94
N ALA A 358 9.82 -10.12 -17.39
CA ALA A 358 11.17 -9.99 -16.85
C ALA A 358 11.18 -9.60 -15.37
N ILE A 359 10.27 -8.71 -14.96
CA ILE A 359 10.12 -8.34 -13.55
C ILE A 359 9.58 -9.51 -12.73
N LEU A 360 8.56 -10.22 -13.22
CA LEU A 360 8.02 -11.42 -12.57
C LEU A 360 9.06 -12.53 -12.49
N ARG A 361 9.91 -12.68 -13.50
CA ARG A 361 11.04 -13.62 -13.46
C ARG A 361 12.06 -13.24 -12.39
N GLN A 362 12.28 -11.95 -12.16
CA GLN A 362 13.24 -11.47 -11.17
C GLN A 362 12.73 -11.57 -9.73
N TYR A 363 11.44 -11.29 -9.49
CA TYR A 363 10.89 -11.15 -8.13
C TYR A 363 9.69 -12.05 -7.82
N GLY A 364 9.11 -12.72 -8.81
CA GLY A 364 7.95 -13.61 -8.69
C GLY A 364 8.29 -14.93 -8.00
N SER A 365 8.65 -14.84 -6.72
CA SER A 365 8.89 -15.94 -5.82
C SER A 365 8.13 -15.69 -4.53
N LEU A 366 7.40 -16.69 -4.03
CA LEU A 366 6.55 -16.60 -2.85
C LEU A 366 7.35 -16.47 -1.54
N ASN A 367 8.68 -16.55 -1.60
CA ASN A 367 9.54 -16.31 -0.44
C ASN A 367 9.30 -14.91 0.15
N SER A 368 9.34 -14.81 1.48
CA SER A 368 9.07 -13.55 2.20
C SER A 368 10.09 -12.47 1.93
N GLU A 369 11.34 -12.86 1.65
CA GLU A 369 12.41 -11.92 1.34
C GLU A 369 12.19 -11.25 -0.02
N ASP A 370 11.78 -12.00 -1.05
CA ASP A 370 11.60 -11.48 -2.40
C ASP A 370 10.51 -10.39 -2.47
N ARG A 371 9.44 -10.54 -1.67
CA ARG A 371 8.41 -9.50 -1.47
C ARG A 371 9.03 -8.17 -1.02
N SER A 372 9.83 -8.20 0.04
CA SER A 372 10.46 -6.99 0.58
C SER A 372 11.60 -6.47 -0.29
N ILE A 373 12.35 -7.35 -0.95
CA ILE A 373 13.44 -7.01 -1.87
C ILE A 373 12.88 -6.29 -3.09
N SER A 374 11.79 -6.78 -3.69
CA SER A 374 11.17 -6.14 -4.85
C SER A 374 10.82 -4.68 -4.54
N ARG A 375 10.18 -4.41 -3.40
CA ARG A 375 9.80 -3.04 -3.01
C ARG A 375 10.99 -2.11 -2.76
N ALA A 376 12.12 -2.66 -2.30
CA ALA A 376 13.35 -1.90 -2.09
C ALA A 376 14.10 -1.61 -3.41
N ASP A 377 14.12 -2.57 -4.33
CA ASP A 377 14.90 -2.48 -5.58
C ASP A 377 14.16 -1.74 -6.71
N LEU A 378 12.84 -1.92 -6.81
CA LEU A 378 12.05 -1.43 -7.93
C LEU A 378 12.18 0.10 -8.16
N PRO A 379 12.24 0.97 -7.13
CA PRO A 379 12.40 2.41 -7.35
C PRO A 379 13.57 2.78 -8.26
N ASP A 380 14.68 2.03 -8.19
CA ASP A 380 15.90 2.28 -8.96
C ASP A 380 15.99 1.43 -10.25
N LEU A 381 15.20 0.36 -10.35
CA LEU A 381 15.21 -0.55 -11.51
C LEU A 381 14.14 -0.21 -12.54
N ILE A 382 12.99 0.30 -12.10
CA ILE A 382 11.76 0.28 -12.91
C ILE A 382 11.74 1.37 -13.99
N HIS A 383 11.13 1.06 -15.13
CA HIS A 383 10.85 2.03 -16.19
C HIS A 383 9.48 2.66 -15.92
N LEU A 384 9.46 3.97 -15.66
CA LEU A 384 8.28 4.67 -15.13
C LEU A 384 6.98 4.41 -15.91
N PRO A 385 6.95 4.46 -17.26
CA PRO A 385 5.76 4.10 -18.04
C PRO A 385 5.15 2.71 -17.81
N TYR A 386 5.92 1.75 -17.28
CA TYR A 386 5.48 0.37 -17.02
C TYR A 386 5.32 0.07 -15.53
N ALA A 387 5.59 1.06 -14.70
CA ALA A 387 5.87 0.82 -13.30
C ALA A 387 4.62 0.42 -12.52
N GLU A 388 3.52 1.15 -12.65
CA GLU A 388 2.26 0.81 -11.95
C GLU A 388 1.67 -0.54 -12.38
N TYR A 389 1.77 -0.90 -13.67
CA TYR A 389 1.38 -2.23 -14.16
C TYR A 389 2.19 -3.35 -13.49
N THR A 390 3.50 -3.13 -13.38
CA THR A 390 4.43 -4.08 -12.77
C THR A 390 4.15 -4.24 -11.28
N PHE A 391 3.92 -3.13 -10.55
CA PHE A 391 3.54 -3.16 -9.15
C PHE A 391 2.22 -3.93 -8.94
N ALA A 392 1.23 -3.69 -9.80
CA ALA A 392 -0.02 -4.43 -9.75
C ALA A 392 0.18 -5.94 -9.99
N CYS A 393 0.97 -6.34 -10.99
CA CYS A 393 1.25 -7.76 -11.26
C CYS A 393 1.98 -8.45 -10.10
N LEU A 394 2.95 -7.78 -9.46
CA LEU A 394 3.65 -8.33 -8.30
C LEU A 394 2.73 -8.46 -7.09
N GLY A 395 1.94 -7.41 -6.80
CA GLY A 395 0.94 -7.47 -5.74
C GLY A 395 -0.09 -8.59 -5.96
N PHE A 396 -0.55 -8.74 -7.22
CA PHE A 396 -1.45 -9.81 -7.63
C PHE A 396 -0.80 -11.19 -7.49
N PHE A 397 0.47 -11.32 -7.85
CA PHE A 397 1.21 -12.57 -7.71
C PHE A 397 1.33 -13.00 -6.23
N TYR A 398 1.76 -12.08 -5.36
CA TYR A 398 2.02 -12.39 -3.96
C TYR A 398 0.75 -12.60 -3.13
N GLY A 399 -0.35 -11.93 -3.50
CA GLY A 399 -1.58 -11.94 -2.72
C GLY A 399 -1.49 -11.10 -1.44
N TYR A 400 -2.63 -10.61 -0.98
CA TYR A 400 -2.75 -9.68 0.14
C TYR A 400 -2.34 -10.30 1.48
N THR A 401 -2.73 -11.55 1.72
CA THR A 401 -2.52 -12.28 2.98
C THR A 401 -1.03 -12.33 3.32
N ALA A 402 -0.20 -12.59 2.32
CA ALA A 402 1.24 -12.69 2.46
C ALA A 402 1.94 -11.33 2.66
N LEU A 403 1.27 -10.19 2.44
CA LEU A 403 1.93 -8.90 2.58
C LEU A 403 2.16 -8.55 4.05
N ARG A 404 3.21 -7.77 4.29
CA ARG A 404 3.45 -7.13 5.59
C ARG A 404 2.44 -6.02 5.83
N ASN A 405 2.25 -5.64 7.08
CA ASN A 405 1.36 -4.54 7.43
C ASN A 405 1.93 -3.19 6.97
N TYR A 406 3.24 -3.00 7.08
CA TYR A 406 3.90 -1.72 6.86
C TYR A 406 5.19 -1.84 6.05
N GLU A 407 5.60 -0.73 5.44
CA GLU A 407 6.94 -0.56 4.87
C GLU A 407 8.01 -0.58 5.96
N GLU A 408 9.05 -1.38 5.76
CA GLU A 408 10.18 -1.48 6.71
C GLU A 408 11.37 -0.60 6.35
N ARG A 409 11.56 -0.28 5.07
CA ARG A 409 12.84 0.23 4.54
C ARG A 409 12.76 1.62 3.92
N GLN A 410 11.58 2.23 3.88
CA GLN A 410 11.36 3.50 3.20
C GLN A 410 11.22 4.63 4.20
N VAL A 411 12.15 5.59 4.09
CA VAL A 411 12.13 6.85 4.84
C VAL A 411 11.97 7.96 3.80
N ILE A 412 10.89 8.72 3.91
CA ILE A 412 10.73 9.94 3.13
C ILE A 412 11.60 11.00 3.79
N GLU A 413 12.66 11.46 3.14
CA GLU A 413 13.55 12.50 3.68
C GLU A 413 12.94 13.90 3.58
N ASP A 414 12.08 14.12 2.58
CA ASP A 414 11.46 15.41 2.29
C ASP A 414 10.40 15.76 3.34
N GLU A 415 10.66 16.81 4.12
CA GLU A 415 9.80 17.25 5.23
C GLU A 415 8.39 17.63 4.77
N VAL A 416 8.25 18.22 3.58
CA VAL A 416 6.94 18.56 3.01
C VAL A 416 6.20 17.27 2.69
N PHE A 417 6.85 16.31 2.04
CA PHE A 417 6.23 15.01 1.78
C PHE A 417 5.84 14.28 3.08
N GLN A 418 6.72 14.26 4.09
CA GLN A 418 6.43 13.66 5.40
C GLN A 418 5.16 14.22 6.07
N PHE A 419 4.91 15.53 5.92
CA PHE A 419 3.71 16.17 6.45
C PHE A 419 2.42 15.57 5.90
N PHE A 420 2.39 15.24 4.60
CA PHE A 420 1.19 14.73 3.92
C PHE A 420 0.97 13.22 4.03
N VAL A 421 2.01 12.42 4.24
CA VAL A 421 1.89 10.99 4.58
C VAL A 421 1.76 10.74 6.09
N ASN A 422 1.22 11.74 6.80
CA ASN A 422 0.69 11.65 8.15
C ASN A 422 1.72 11.40 9.26
N GLY A 423 3.00 11.79 9.08
CA GLY A 423 4.04 11.67 10.12
C GLY A 423 4.26 10.23 10.64
N GLU A 424 3.64 9.23 10.00
CA GLU A 424 3.77 7.84 10.40
C GLU A 424 5.18 7.38 10.04
N LYS A 425 5.89 6.89 11.06
CA LYS A 425 7.26 6.35 10.89
C LYS A 425 7.31 5.18 9.90
N ARG A 426 6.19 4.51 9.67
CA ARG A 426 6.05 3.40 8.72
C ARG A 426 4.73 3.52 7.97
N GLN A 427 4.80 3.48 6.65
CA GLN A 427 3.64 3.61 5.79
C GLN A 427 2.94 2.26 5.65
N ALA A 428 1.61 2.23 5.76
CA ALA A 428 0.85 0.99 5.67
C ALA A 428 0.86 0.45 4.24
N ILE A 429 1.02 -0.87 4.09
CA ILE A 429 0.80 -1.60 2.83
C ILE A 429 -0.63 -2.14 2.79
N LYS A 430 -1.09 -2.67 3.93
CA LYS A 430 -2.45 -3.18 4.11
C LYS A 430 -3.44 -2.05 4.39
N PHE A 431 -4.71 -2.30 4.09
CA PHE A 431 -5.79 -1.34 4.34
C PHE A 431 -5.92 -1.05 5.84
N LYS A 432 -6.06 0.23 6.19
CA LYS A 432 -6.16 0.66 7.59
C LYS A 432 -7.58 0.60 8.12
N LEU A 433 -8.59 0.65 7.24
CA LEU A 433 -10.02 0.63 7.58
C LEU A 433 -10.43 1.83 8.43
N GLU A 434 -9.72 2.94 8.26
CA GLU A 434 -9.95 4.15 9.02
C GLU A 434 -10.96 5.08 8.37
N ASP A 435 -11.23 4.93 7.08
CA ASP A 435 -12.17 5.75 6.30
C ASP A 435 -13.11 4.88 5.47
N LYS A 436 -14.17 5.49 4.92
CA LYS A 436 -15.12 4.78 4.05
C LYS A 436 -14.41 4.32 2.79
N PHE A 437 -13.44 5.07 2.28
CA PHE A 437 -12.70 4.67 1.09
C PHE A 437 -12.15 3.24 1.22
N ASP A 438 -11.42 2.90 2.28
CA ASP A 438 -10.88 1.55 2.48
C ASP A 438 -11.98 0.49 2.54
N LEU A 439 -13.05 0.75 3.29
CA LEU A 439 -14.19 -0.17 3.41
C LEU A 439 -14.85 -0.42 2.06
N ASN A 440 -14.97 0.62 1.22
CA ASN A 440 -15.59 0.54 -0.09
C ASN A 440 -14.75 -0.19 -1.12
N VAL A 441 -13.42 -0.04 -1.08
CA VAL A 441 -12.51 -0.80 -1.93
C VAL A 441 -12.64 -2.29 -1.61
N ILE A 442 -12.55 -2.65 -0.32
CA ILE A 442 -12.72 -4.04 0.14
C ILE A 442 -14.08 -4.60 -0.27
N GLU A 443 -15.15 -3.82 -0.08
CA GLU A 443 -16.50 -4.24 -0.45
C GLU A 443 -16.62 -4.49 -1.96
N THR A 444 -16.10 -3.56 -2.77
CA THR A 444 -16.15 -3.67 -4.24
C THR A 444 -15.44 -4.92 -4.72
N ILE A 445 -14.25 -5.21 -4.17
CA ILE A 445 -13.49 -6.41 -4.51
C ILE A 445 -14.26 -7.66 -4.07
N TYR A 446 -14.85 -7.68 -2.87
CA TYR A 446 -15.65 -8.81 -2.40
C TYR A 446 -16.87 -9.09 -3.30
N GLN A 447 -17.64 -8.05 -3.64
CA GLN A 447 -18.81 -8.17 -4.51
C GLN A 447 -18.42 -8.70 -5.90
N PHE A 448 -17.28 -8.24 -6.42
CA PHE A 448 -16.75 -8.75 -7.67
C PHE A 448 -16.35 -10.23 -7.57
N THR A 449 -15.58 -10.63 -6.57
CA THR A 449 -15.01 -11.99 -6.53
C THR A 449 -16.02 -13.05 -6.11
N PHE A 450 -16.87 -12.77 -5.13
CA PHE A 450 -17.82 -13.75 -4.57
C PHE A 450 -19.21 -13.67 -5.20
N ASN A 451 -19.67 -12.48 -5.59
CA ASN A 451 -21.02 -12.30 -6.14
C ASN A 451 -21.04 -12.02 -7.65
N LYS A 452 -19.86 -11.88 -8.27
CA LYS A 452 -19.70 -11.56 -9.70
C LYS A 452 -20.42 -10.27 -10.11
N GLN A 453 -20.55 -9.33 -9.17
CA GLN A 453 -21.24 -8.05 -9.37
C GLN A 453 -20.26 -6.92 -9.70
N ILE A 454 -20.58 -6.13 -10.73
CA ILE A 454 -19.86 -4.91 -11.16
C ILE A 454 -20.79 -3.68 -11.00
N SER A 455 -21.91 -3.84 -10.30
CA SER A 455 -22.92 -2.79 -10.10
C SER A 455 -22.50 -1.78 -9.03
N LYS A 456 -23.23 -0.66 -8.93
CA LYS A 456 -23.12 0.26 -7.79
C LYS A 456 -23.29 -0.53 -6.50
N SER A 457 -22.24 -0.58 -5.69
CA SER A 457 -22.31 -1.23 -4.40
C SER A 457 -23.26 -0.40 -3.52
N PRO A 458 -24.29 -0.98 -2.91
CA PRO A 458 -25.14 -0.22 -1.99
C PRO A 458 -24.36 -0.01 -0.69
N LEU A 459 -23.74 1.15 -0.51
CA LEU A 459 -22.79 1.38 0.61
C LEU A 459 -23.45 1.87 1.90
N ASP A 460 -24.77 2.08 1.87
CA ASP A 460 -25.51 2.72 2.96
C ASP A 460 -25.51 1.91 4.26
N TYR A 461 -25.29 0.60 4.19
CA TYR A 461 -25.22 -0.27 5.35
C TYR A 461 -23.83 -0.29 6.01
N LEU A 462 -22.79 0.15 5.30
CA LEU A 462 -21.43 0.15 5.83
C LEU A 462 -21.34 1.07 7.05
N PRO A 463 -20.62 0.67 8.10
CA PRO A 463 -20.40 1.54 9.24
C PRO A 463 -19.73 2.81 8.74
N ASN A 464 -20.27 3.99 9.10
CA ASN A 464 -19.58 5.25 8.87
C ASN A 464 -18.38 5.28 9.82
N PRO A 465 -17.14 5.07 9.34
CA PRO A 465 -16.00 5.28 10.21
C PRO A 465 -16.02 6.77 10.56
N CYS A 466 -16.00 7.11 11.86
CA CYS A 466 -16.03 8.50 12.33
C CYS A 466 -15.20 9.39 11.38
N ALA A 467 -15.86 10.33 10.71
CA ALA A 467 -15.22 11.27 9.80
C ALA A 467 -14.05 11.91 10.55
N SER A 468 -12.82 11.56 10.17
CA SER A 468 -11.64 12.17 10.76
C SER A 468 -11.58 13.61 10.22
N GLN A 469 -12.25 14.53 10.92
CA GLN A 469 -12.14 15.98 10.71
C GLN A 469 -10.67 16.47 10.76
N SER A 470 -9.73 15.63 11.20
CA SER A 470 -8.32 15.96 11.38
C SER A 470 -7.55 16.23 10.08
N LEU A 471 -7.98 15.74 8.91
CA LEU A 471 -7.31 16.06 7.64
C LEU A 471 -7.81 17.35 6.98
N GLN A 472 -9.06 17.75 7.19
CA GLN A 472 -9.58 19.03 6.68
C GLN A 472 -8.81 20.25 7.23
N ARG A 473 -8.26 20.16 8.44
CA ARG A 473 -7.51 21.27 9.08
C ARG A 473 -6.07 21.44 8.62
N ARG A 474 -5.47 20.47 7.92
CA ARG A 474 -4.06 20.56 7.46
C ARG A 474 -3.92 21.22 6.07
N LEU A 475 -5.04 21.65 5.48
CA LEU A 475 -5.18 21.97 4.07
C LEU A 475 -5.38 23.45 3.74
N SER A 476 -4.92 24.38 4.58
CA SER A 476 -4.74 25.74 4.07
C SER A 476 -3.57 25.72 3.06
N ASN A 477 -3.85 26.10 1.81
CA ASN A 477 -2.86 26.32 0.74
C ASN A 477 -1.66 27.18 1.22
N ASP A 478 -1.86 27.95 2.29
CA ASP A 478 -0.86 28.83 2.91
C ASP A 478 0.34 28.10 3.55
N ASN A 479 0.28 26.78 3.75
CA ASN A 479 1.36 26.00 4.37
C ASN A 479 2.25 25.22 3.38
N VAL A 480 1.97 25.29 2.08
CA VAL A 480 2.84 24.65 1.07
C VAL A 480 3.99 25.59 0.77
N ASN A 481 5.20 25.19 1.16
CA ASN A 481 6.43 25.93 0.88
C ASN A 481 6.50 26.34 -0.61
N ALA A 482 7.04 27.54 -0.89
CA ALA A 482 7.12 28.14 -2.24
C ALA A 482 7.71 27.21 -3.32
N GLY A 483 8.53 26.23 -2.93
CA GLY A 483 9.15 25.23 -3.82
C GLY A 483 8.25 24.06 -4.25
N TYR A 484 6.98 24.02 -3.88
CA TYR A 484 6.06 22.91 -4.21
C TYR A 484 4.78 23.41 -4.86
N SER A 485 4.20 22.54 -5.68
CA SER A 485 2.85 22.66 -6.22
C SER A 485 1.98 21.57 -5.61
N GLN A 486 0.71 21.89 -5.33
CA GLN A 486 -0.24 20.96 -4.76
C GLN A 486 -1.53 20.95 -5.59
N SER A 487 -2.08 19.76 -5.80
CA SER A 487 -3.48 19.57 -6.18
C SER A 487 -4.13 18.55 -5.24
N THR A 488 -5.45 18.63 -5.11
CA THR A 488 -6.20 17.77 -4.19
C THR A 488 -7.52 17.37 -4.84
N ILE A 489 -7.85 16.09 -4.75
CA ILE A 489 -9.12 15.54 -5.21
C ILE A 489 -9.74 14.77 -4.05
N GLN A 490 -11.04 14.90 -3.86
CA GLN A 490 -11.76 14.11 -2.86
C GLN A 490 -12.44 12.91 -3.54
N VAL A 491 -12.24 11.73 -2.98
CA VAL A 491 -12.87 10.47 -3.41
C VAL A 491 -13.60 9.90 -2.23
N LEU A 492 -14.93 9.89 -2.28
CA LEU A 492 -15.77 9.62 -1.11
C LEU A 492 -15.38 10.54 0.06
N ASP A 493 -14.84 10.00 1.15
CA ASP A 493 -14.38 10.73 2.33
C ASP A 493 -12.84 10.87 2.42
N ARG A 494 -12.09 10.34 1.45
CA ARG A 494 -10.62 10.42 1.40
C ARG A 494 -10.16 11.55 0.49
N PHE A 495 -9.21 12.36 0.97
CA PHE A 495 -8.50 13.33 0.15
C PHE A 495 -7.25 12.68 -0.46
N ILE A 496 -7.16 12.72 -1.79
CA ILE A 496 -5.97 12.34 -2.54
C ILE A 496 -5.17 13.60 -2.81
N TYR A 497 -3.96 13.65 -2.29
CA TYR A 497 -3.02 14.75 -2.50
C TYR A 497 -2.05 14.39 -3.60
N ASN A 498 -1.72 15.38 -4.44
CA ASN A 498 -0.63 15.31 -5.39
C ASN A 498 0.25 16.52 -5.19
N ILE A 499 1.45 16.29 -4.67
CA ILE A 499 2.42 17.31 -4.28
C ILE A 499 3.66 17.09 -5.14
N LYS A 500 3.97 18.07 -5.98
CA LYS A 500 5.13 18.01 -6.87
C LYS A 500 6.11 19.10 -6.45
N ARG A 501 7.35 18.70 -6.21
CA ARG A 501 8.45 19.64 -6.03
C ARG A 501 8.69 20.34 -7.36
N LYS A 502 8.63 21.67 -7.34
CA LYS A 502 8.85 22.47 -8.54
C LYS A 502 10.30 22.35 -8.96
N THR A 503 10.52 22.15 -10.25
CA THR A 503 11.84 22.29 -10.85
C THR A 503 12.34 23.71 -10.66
N LEU A 504 13.66 23.90 -10.77
CA LEU A 504 14.27 25.22 -10.68
C LEU A 504 13.70 26.18 -11.74
N THR A 505 13.45 25.68 -12.95
CA THR A 505 12.83 26.41 -14.04
C THR A 505 11.41 26.84 -13.71
N GLU A 506 10.56 25.93 -13.23
CA GLU A 506 9.18 26.27 -12.82
C GLU A 506 9.16 27.36 -11.72
N GLN A 507 10.07 27.29 -10.75
CA GLN A 507 10.18 28.33 -9.70
C GLN A 507 10.62 29.68 -10.27
N ILE A 508 11.55 29.69 -11.22
CA ILE A 508 11.99 30.90 -11.91
C ILE A 508 10.85 31.47 -12.74
N ASP A 509 10.16 30.66 -13.53
CA ASP A 509 9.06 31.09 -14.40
C ASP A 509 7.93 31.72 -13.60
N GLU A 510 7.56 31.16 -12.45
CA GLU A 510 6.56 31.74 -11.55
C GLU A 510 6.99 33.12 -11.02
N LYS A 511 8.26 33.28 -10.65
CA LYS A 511 8.79 34.56 -10.16
C LYS A 511 8.89 35.57 -11.31
N LEU A 512 9.36 35.14 -12.49
CA LEU A 512 9.41 35.96 -13.70
C LEU A 512 8.00 36.39 -14.12
N ALA A 513 6.98 35.55 -14.00
CA ALA A 513 5.59 35.90 -14.33
C ALA A 513 5.07 37.10 -13.54
N LYS A 514 5.57 37.32 -12.30
CA LYS A 514 5.23 38.48 -11.46
C LYS A 514 5.96 39.76 -11.88
N LEU A 515 7.04 39.66 -12.65
CA LEU A 515 7.76 40.82 -13.18
C LEU A 515 6.99 41.44 -14.35
N GLY A 516 6.94 42.77 -14.37
CA GLY A 516 6.56 43.56 -15.53
C GLY A 516 7.49 43.33 -16.73
N SER A 517 7.12 43.86 -17.89
CA SER A 517 7.95 43.79 -19.10
C SER A 517 9.30 44.51 -18.93
N GLU A 518 9.31 45.55 -18.12
CA GLU A 518 10.51 46.30 -17.72
C GLU A 518 10.82 46.04 -16.24
N ILE A 519 12.08 45.73 -15.97
CA ILE A 519 12.63 45.54 -14.63
C ILE A 519 13.27 46.87 -14.22
N PRO A 520 12.88 47.46 -13.07
CA PRO A 520 13.47 48.71 -12.59
C PRO A 520 14.99 48.56 -12.35
N GLY A 521 15.72 49.65 -12.53
CA GLY A 521 17.18 49.66 -12.65
C GLY A 521 17.96 49.43 -11.35
N LEU A 522 19.14 50.06 -11.27
CA LEU A 522 20.17 49.85 -10.24
C LEU A 522 19.74 50.11 -8.77
N PHE A 523 18.51 50.56 -8.56
CA PHE A 523 17.93 50.79 -7.23
C PHE A 523 17.11 49.60 -6.72
N THR A 524 16.99 48.53 -7.49
CA THR A 524 16.39 47.25 -7.07
C THR A 524 17.45 46.15 -7.07
N GLU A 525 17.32 45.16 -6.20
CA GLU A 525 18.18 43.99 -6.13
C GLU A 525 18.17 43.22 -7.46
N ILE A 526 17.01 43.10 -8.10
CA ILE A 526 16.88 42.43 -9.40
C ILE A 526 17.56 43.26 -10.50
N GLY A 527 17.42 44.58 -10.51
CA GLY A 527 18.12 45.46 -11.45
C GLY A 527 19.63 45.47 -11.27
N LEU A 528 20.12 45.49 -10.02
CA LEU A 528 21.54 45.33 -9.70
C LEU A 528 22.08 43.97 -10.15
N PHE A 529 21.30 42.91 -9.94
CA PHE A 529 21.62 41.59 -10.44
C PHE A 529 21.74 41.57 -11.97
N CYS A 530 20.77 42.13 -12.68
CA CYS A 530 20.79 42.25 -14.15
C CYS A 530 22.03 43.02 -14.63
N HIS A 531 22.39 44.10 -13.95
CA HIS A 531 23.60 44.87 -14.25
C HIS A 531 24.87 44.03 -14.07
N ARG A 532 25.02 43.35 -12.93
CA ARG A 532 26.19 42.50 -12.63
C ARG A 532 26.36 41.35 -13.62
N LYS A 533 25.25 40.90 -14.24
CA LYS A 533 25.24 39.87 -15.29
C LYS A 533 25.41 40.42 -16.70
N ASN A 534 25.72 41.71 -16.84
CA ASN A 534 25.93 42.37 -18.13
C ASN A 534 24.73 42.15 -19.08
N LEU A 535 23.51 42.32 -18.55
CA LEU A 535 22.31 42.39 -19.38
C LEU A 535 22.19 43.79 -20.00
N PRO A 536 21.67 43.90 -21.23
CA PRO A 536 21.44 45.19 -21.87
C PRO A 536 20.37 45.99 -21.10
N TRP A 537 20.58 47.30 -20.99
CA TRP A 537 19.66 48.23 -20.34
C TRP A 537 19.12 49.28 -21.32
N SER A 538 18.03 49.92 -20.94
CA SER A 538 17.43 51.07 -21.62
C SER A 538 17.34 52.27 -20.67
N PHE A 539 17.38 53.47 -21.24
CA PHE A 539 17.11 54.70 -20.51
C PHE A 539 15.64 55.12 -20.63
N GLY A 540 15.04 55.48 -19.51
CA GLY A 540 13.70 56.07 -19.47
C GLY A 540 13.66 57.49 -20.05
N ASN A 541 12.47 57.96 -20.40
CA ASN A 541 12.29 59.30 -20.96
C ASN A 541 12.60 60.39 -19.92
N ILE A 542 13.59 61.24 -20.20
CA ILE A 542 14.02 62.36 -19.33
C ILE A 542 12.84 63.29 -18.98
N ASN A 543 11.93 63.54 -19.92
CA ASN A 543 10.77 64.41 -19.66
C ASN A 543 9.79 63.80 -18.65
N ALA A 544 9.67 62.46 -18.64
CA ALA A 544 8.86 61.75 -17.66
C ALA A 544 9.51 61.78 -16.27
N LEU A 545 10.85 61.70 -16.21
CA LEU A 545 11.62 61.86 -14.97
C LEU A 545 11.44 63.25 -14.34
N ILE A 546 11.43 64.30 -15.16
CA ILE A 546 11.20 65.69 -14.69
C ILE A 546 9.77 65.85 -14.15
N SER A 547 8.80 65.16 -14.75
CA SER A 547 7.37 65.29 -14.42
C SER A 547 6.96 64.48 -13.19
N ASN A 548 7.58 63.33 -12.93
CA ASN A 548 7.33 62.49 -11.75
C ASN A 548 8.64 61.86 -11.22
N PRO A 549 9.53 62.65 -10.62
CA PRO A 549 10.89 62.20 -10.27
C PRO A 549 10.92 61.09 -9.22
N LYS A 550 9.94 61.02 -8.32
CA LYS A 550 9.94 60.01 -7.24
C LYS A 550 9.66 58.60 -7.75
N GLU A 551 8.78 58.44 -8.73
CA GLU A 551 8.47 57.12 -9.29
C GLU A 551 9.38 56.76 -10.46
N MET A 552 9.72 57.74 -11.30
CA MET A 552 10.48 57.48 -12.52
C MET A 552 11.98 57.28 -12.31
N ILE A 553 12.54 57.69 -11.17
CA ILE A 553 13.98 57.48 -10.89
C ILE A 553 14.34 55.99 -10.83
N LYS A 554 13.40 55.13 -10.41
CA LYS A 554 13.58 53.67 -10.38
C LYS A 554 13.60 53.04 -11.77
N TYR A 555 12.92 53.67 -12.74
CA TYR A 555 12.80 53.19 -14.11
C TYR A 555 13.67 53.97 -15.11
N PHE A 556 14.47 54.94 -14.63
CA PHE A 556 15.34 55.72 -15.51
C PHE A 556 16.43 54.86 -16.16
N VAL A 557 16.89 53.83 -15.48
CA VAL A 557 17.59 52.69 -16.07
C VAL A 557 16.63 51.50 -15.93
N SER A 558 16.38 50.77 -17.00
CA SER A 558 15.54 49.56 -16.96
C SER A 558 16.16 48.43 -17.75
N PHE A 559 15.83 47.19 -17.38
CA PHE A 559 16.23 45.99 -18.11
C PHE A 559 14.97 45.32 -18.67
N LYS A 560 15.06 44.70 -19.85
CA LYS A 560 13.90 43.96 -20.38
C LYS A 560 13.85 42.58 -19.73
N LYS A 561 12.65 42.20 -19.30
CA LYS A 561 12.38 40.83 -18.80
C LYS A 561 12.79 39.75 -19.81
N VAL A 562 12.59 40.01 -21.11
CA VAL A 562 12.94 39.08 -22.18
C VAL A 562 14.44 38.77 -22.21
N ASP A 563 15.29 39.77 -22.00
CA ASP A 563 16.75 39.59 -22.00
C ASP A 563 17.22 38.76 -20.79
N LEU A 564 16.56 38.93 -19.64
CA LEU A 564 16.80 38.10 -18.44
C LEU A 564 16.35 36.65 -18.67
N VAL A 565 15.16 36.44 -19.25
CA VAL A 565 14.64 35.11 -19.60
C VAL A 565 15.59 34.40 -20.57
N GLU A 566 16.01 35.09 -21.63
CA GLU A 566 16.93 34.55 -22.64
C GLU A 566 18.29 34.20 -22.01
N ALA A 567 18.83 35.05 -21.15
CA ALA A 567 20.10 34.80 -20.48
C ALA A 567 20.05 33.61 -19.51
N ILE A 568 18.91 33.37 -18.85
CA ILE A 568 18.70 32.17 -18.03
C ILE A 568 18.60 30.92 -18.92
N ASN A 569 17.79 30.97 -19.98
CA ASN A 569 17.54 29.83 -20.87
C ASN A 569 18.80 29.41 -21.66
N THR A 570 19.66 30.35 -22.01
CA THR A 570 20.94 30.10 -22.71
C THR A 570 22.07 29.68 -21.76
N GLY A 571 21.83 29.67 -20.44
CA GLY A 571 22.83 29.33 -19.44
C GLY A 571 23.88 30.43 -19.20
N LYS A 572 23.69 31.64 -19.75
CA LYS A 572 24.52 32.82 -19.45
C LYS A 572 24.42 33.22 -17.97
N ILE A 573 23.29 32.94 -17.34
CA ILE A 573 23.05 33.16 -15.91
C ILE A 573 22.74 31.82 -15.24
N ASP A 574 23.43 31.51 -14.14
CA ASP A 574 23.14 30.32 -13.33
C ASP A 574 21.72 30.42 -12.74
N SER A 575 20.92 29.37 -12.94
CA SER A 575 19.52 29.35 -12.55
C SER A 575 19.32 29.45 -11.03
N LYS A 576 20.24 28.95 -10.19
CA LYS A 576 20.10 29.08 -8.72
C LYS A 576 20.37 30.51 -8.28
N GLU A 577 21.36 31.16 -8.90
CA GLU A 577 21.66 32.56 -8.66
C GLU A 577 20.50 33.46 -9.10
N ALA A 578 19.93 33.20 -10.28
CA ALA A 578 18.75 33.89 -10.78
C ALA A 578 17.56 33.74 -9.83
N LEU A 579 17.26 32.52 -9.38
CA LEU A 579 16.16 32.29 -8.43
C LEU A 579 16.39 33.04 -7.11
N LYS A 580 17.62 33.06 -6.59
CA LYS A 580 17.97 33.79 -5.37
C LYS A 580 17.71 35.30 -5.54
N ALA A 581 18.20 35.89 -6.63
CA ALA A 581 18.02 37.32 -6.90
C ALA A 581 16.54 37.69 -7.10
N LEU A 582 15.80 36.88 -7.88
CA LEU A 582 14.37 37.07 -8.09
C LEU A 582 13.57 36.96 -6.79
N THR A 583 13.94 36.05 -5.90
CA THR A 583 13.27 35.89 -4.61
C THR A 583 13.53 37.09 -3.72
N SER A 584 14.79 37.51 -3.57
CA SER A 584 15.15 38.66 -2.74
C SER A 584 14.49 39.97 -3.21
N GLY A 585 14.47 40.27 -4.51
CA GLY A 585 13.87 41.52 -4.98
C GLY A 585 12.34 41.56 -4.93
N LEU A 586 11.67 40.42 -5.14
CA LEU A 586 10.21 40.35 -5.03
C LEU A 586 9.72 40.43 -3.58
N ASP A 587 10.43 39.81 -2.63
CA ASP A 587 10.04 39.78 -1.23
C ASP A 587 10.24 41.16 -0.54
N ASN A 588 11.13 42.00 -1.08
CA ASN A 588 11.34 43.38 -0.62
C ASN A 588 10.30 44.40 -1.14
N ASN A 589 9.27 43.95 -1.90
CA ASN A 589 8.31 44.83 -2.59
C ASN A 589 9.00 45.94 -3.42
N GLU A 590 10.12 45.62 -4.07
CA GLU A 590 10.89 46.60 -4.84
C GLU A 590 10.29 46.94 -6.21
N LEU A 591 9.27 46.18 -6.62
CA LEU A 591 8.65 46.17 -7.95
C LEU A 591 7.24 46.78 -7.95
#